data_AF-A0A1B9LYX5-F1
#
_entry.id   AF-A0A1B9LYX5-F1
#
_cell.length_a   1.000
_cell.length_b   1.000
_cell.length_c   1.000
_cell.angle_alpha   90.00
_cell.angle_beta   90.00
_cell.angle_gamma   90.00
#
_symmetry.space_group_name_H-M   'P 1'
#
loop_
_entity.id
_entity.type
_entity.pdbx_description
1 polymer ?
#
loop_
_entity_poly.entity_id
_entity_poly.type
_entity_poly.pdbx_seq_one_letter_code
_entity_poly.pdbx_strand_id
1 'polypeptide(L)'
;MGLAIGGIIANWFAVLIFYLNALLNYDEASRTLLPFAIIFSLVATVGLIIATNNKKIGGVLIIIGSIFFIPLGLIGVFGGRKIMSQEIARSFDERRNF
;
A
#
# COMPACT_ATOMS: atom_id res chain seq x y z
N MET A 1 -3.21 19.51 -4.45
CA MET A 1 -4.24 18.46 -4.67
C MET A 1 -3.69 17.25 -5.42
N GLY A 2 -2.84 17.43 -6.46
CA GLY A 2 -2.27 16.30 -7.22
C GLY A 2 -1.63 15.18 -6.37
N LEU A 3 -0.82 15.52 -5.37
CA LEU A 3 -0.23 14.53 -4.44
C LEU A 3 -1.27 13.71 -3.67
N ALA A 4 -2.37 14.35 -3.22
CA ALA A 4 -3.45 13.65 -2.52
C ALA A 4 -4.20 12.68 -3.45
N ILE A 5 -4.44 13.08 -4.69
CA ILE A 5 -5.05 12.23 -5.71
C ILE A 5 -4.15 11.01 -5.99
N GLY A 6 -2.84 11.23 -6.18
CA GLY A 6 -1.87 10.15 -6.38
C GLY A 6 -1.85 9.17 -5.21
N GLY A 7 -1.87 9.67 -3.97
CA GLY A 7 -1.95 8.82 -2.78
C GLY A 7 -3.22 7.98 -2.72
N ILE A 8 -4.38 8.56 -3.03
CA ILE A 8 -5.66 7.83 -3.04
C ILE A 8 -5.68 6.76 -4.14
N ILE A 9 -5.11 7.04 -5.32
CA ILE A 9 -4.94 6.05 -6.38
C ILE A 9 -4.07 4.88 -5.88
N ALA A 10 -2.97 5.16 -5.20
CA ALA A 10 -2.12 4.12 -4.62
C ALA A 10 -2.86 3.27 -3.58
N ASN A 11 -3.71 3.88 -2.74
CA ASN A 11 -4.55 3.15 -1.78
C ASN A 11 -5.50 2.18 -2.49
N TRP A 12 -6.19 2.62 -3.55
CA TRP A 12 -7.06 1.75 -4.35
C TRP A 12 -6.31 0.65 -5.08
N PHE A 13 -5.08 0.92 -5.52
CA PHE A 13 -4.20 -0.10 -6.08
C PHE A 13 -3.85 -1.17 -5.04
N ALA A 14 -3.57 -0.78 -3.79
CA ALA A 14 -3.37 -1.73 -2.70
C ALA A 14 -4.64 -2.56 -2.40
N VAL A 15 -5.83 -1.94 -2.42
CA VAL A 15 -7.11 -2.68 -2.30
C VAL A 15 -7.25 -3.72 -3.40
N LEU A 16 -6.94 -3.36 -4.65
CA LEU A 16 -6.97 -4.30 -5.77
C LEU A 16 -6.02 -5.47 -5.56
N ILE A 17 -4.79 -5.21 -5.09
CA ILE A 17 -3.81 -6.26 -4.78
C ILE A 17 -4.35 -7.20 -3.69
N PHE A 18 -4.90 -6.68 -2.60
CA PHE A 18 -5.49 -7.52 -1.55
C PHE A 18 -6.67 -8.33 -2.05
N TYR A 19 -7.53 -7.74 -2.89
CA TYR A 19 -8.66 -8.43 -3.49
C TYR A 19 -8.21 -9.61 -4.37
N LEU A 20 -7.23 -9.38 -5.25
CA LEU A 20 -6.68 -10.42 -6.12
C LEU A 20 -6.02 -11.53 -5.32
N ASN A 21 -5.26 -11.22 -4.27
CA ASN A 21 -4.63 -12.23 -3.43
C ASN A 21 -5.65 -13.03 -2.60
N ALA A 22 -6.68 -12.38 -2.08
CA ALA A 22 -7.77 -13.04 -1.36
C ALA A 22 -8.60 -14.00 -2.24
N LEU A 23 -8.70 -13.68 -3.55
CA LEU A 23 -9.48 -14.45 -4.53
C LEU A 23 -8.66 -15.57 -5.18
N LEU A 24 -7.44 -15.27 -5.64
CA LEU A 24 -6.62 -16.19 -6.44
C LEU A 24 -5.73 -17.09 -5.58
N ASN A 25 -5.13 -16.53 -4.53
CA ASN A 25 -4.15 -17.23 -3.69
C ASN A 25 -4.74 -17.72 -2.37
N TYR A 26 -6.02 -17.44 -2.10
CA TYR A 26 -6.72 -17.75 -0.84
C TYR A 26 -5.94 -17.29 0.40
N ASP A 27 -5.17 -16.21 0.27
CA ASP A 27 -4.33 -15.71 1.35
C ASP A 27 -5.19 -15.18 2.50
N GLU A 28 -5.05 -15.78 3.67
CA GLU A 28 -5.85 -15.43 4.86
C GLU A 28 -5.57 -14.00 5.33
N ALA A 29 -4.30 -13.59 5.30
CA ALA A 29 -3.91 -12.23 5.69
C ALA A 29 -4.59 -11.18 4.79
N SER A 30 -4.58 -11.38 3.48
CA SER A 30 -5.26 -10.52 2.52
C SER A 30 -6.77 -10.49 2.75
N ARG A 31 -7.41 -11.63 3.05
CA ARG A 31 -8.85 -11.68 3.37
C ARG A 31 -9.19 -10.89 4.64
N THR A 32 -8.37 -10.98 5.67
CA THR A 32 -8.54 -10.21 6.90
C THR A 32 -8.31 -8.72 6.70
N LEU A 33 -7.30 -8.34 5.92
CA LEU A 33 -6.92 -6.93 5.71
C LEU A 33 -7.79 -6.21 4.68
N LEU A 34 -8.38 -6.92 3.71
CA LEU A 34 -9.20 -6.36 2.64
C LEU A 34 -10.33 -5.43 3.11
N PRO A 35 -11.20 -5.81 4.08
CA PRO A 35 -12.27 -4.92 4.53
C PRO A 35 -11.72 -3.61 5.14
N PHE A 36 -10.62 -3.68 5.88
CA PHE A 36 -9.97 -2.48 6.41
C PHE A 36 -9.41 -1.61 5.29
N ALA A 37 -8.69 -2.20 4.33
CA ALA A 37 -8.15 -1.47 3.19
C ALA A 37 -9.25 -0.75 2.39
N ILE A 38 -10.43 -1.37 2.23
CA ILE A 38 -11.60 -0.75 1.59
C ILE A 38 -12.10 0.44 2.41
N ILE A 39 -12.33 0.26 3.72
CA ILE A 39 -12.84 1.34 4.60
C ILE A 39 -11.90 2.54 4.58
N PHE A 40 -10.60 2.31 4.77
CA PHE A 40 -9.60 3.40 4.80
C PHE A 40 -9.48 4.10 3.44
N SER A 41 -9.53 3.36 2.32
CA SER A 41 -9.57 3.95 0.96
C SER A 41 -10.81 4.81 0.73
N LEU A 42 -11.98 4.36 1.21
CA LEU A 42 -13.23 5.12 1.14
C LEU A 42 -13.15 6.41 1.96
N VAL A 43 -12.63 6.34 3.19
CA VAL A 43 -12.43 7.54 4.04
C VAL A 43 -11.55 8.57 3.33
N ALA A 44 -10.45 8.14 2.71
CA ALA A 44 -9.57 9.04 1.96
C ALA A 44 -10.27 9.64 0.74
N THR A 45 -11.07 8.83 0.02
CA THR A 45 -11.84 9.26 -1.16
C THR A 45 -12.91 10.29 -0.78
N VAL A 46 -13.65 10.06 0.30
CA VAL A 46 -14.62 11.03 0.85
C VAL A 46 -13.90 12.31 1.28
N GLY A 47 -12.73 12.19 1.91
CA GLY A 47 -11.89 13.34 2.25
C GLY A 47 -11.52 14.19 1.04
N LEU A 48 -11.19 13.57 -0.10
CA LEU A 48 -10.92 14.28 -1.35
C LEU A 48 -12.13 15.04 -1.88
N ILE A 49 -13.32 14.43 -1.83
CA ILE A 49 -14.57 15.09 -2.24
C ILE A 49 -14.83 16.30 -1.32
N ILE A 50 -14.73 16.12 0.00
CA ILE A 50 -14.95 17.20 0.97
C ILE A 50 -13.92 18.32 0.82
N ALA A 51 -12.67 18.01 0.44
CA ALA A 51 -11.61 18.99 0.25
C ALA A 51 -11.91 20.02 -0.85
N THR A 52 -12.88 19.76 -1.74
CA THR A 52 -13.37 20.73 -2.73
C THR A 52 -14.05 21.93 -2.08
N ASN A 53 -14.78 21.72 -0.98
CA ASN A 53 -15.54 22.75 -0.26
C ASN A 53 -14.88 23.15 1.06
N ASN A 54 -14.30 22.19 1.79
CA ASN A 54 -13.62 22.41 3.07
C ASN A 54 -12.27 21.70 3.10
N LYS A 55 -11.22 22.43 2.73
CA LYS A 55 -9.85 21.92 2.63
C LYS A 55 -9.31 21.37 3.95
N LYS A 56 -9.67 21.96 5.10
CA LYS A 56 -9.18 21.54 6.42
C LYS A 56 -9.75 20.18 6.78
N ILE A 57 -11.07 20.01 6.71
CA ILE A 57 -11.73 18.74 7.03
C ILE A 57 -11.33 17.67 6.01
N GLY A 58 -11.41 17.98 4.72
CA GLY A 58 -11.05 17.04 3.66
C GLY A 58 -9.60 16.55 3.77
N GLY A 59 -8.65 17.45 4.07
CA GLY A 59 -7.26 17.10 4.31
C GLY A 59 -7.07 16.13 5.48
N VAL A 60 -7.76 16.35 6.60
CA VAL A 60 -7.71 15.45 7.76
C VAL A 60 -8.23 14.06 7.40
N LEU A 61 -9.35 13.97 6.67
CA LEU A 61 -9.88 12.67 6.24
C LEU A 61 -8.94 11.94 5.27
N ILE A 62 -8.30 12.66 4.35
CA ILE A 62 -7.30 12.07 3.45
C ILE A 62 -6.15 11.46 4.27
N ILE A 63 -5.66 12.19 5.28
CA ILE A 63 -4.57 11.72 6.15
C ILE A 63 -5.00 10.46 6.92
N ILE A 64 -6.17 10.50 7.58
CA ILE A 64 -6.70 9.37 8.36
C ILE A 64 -6.90 8.14 7.46
N GLY A 65 -7.50 8.32 6.28
CA GLY A 65 -7.72 7.23 5.33
C GLY A 65 -6.43 6.66 4.75
N SER A 66 -5.36 7.46 4.64
CA SER A 66 -4.10 7.03 4.03
C SER A 66 -3.10 6.44 5.02
N ILE A 67 -3.22 6.73 6.32
CA ILE A 67 -2.24 6.30 7.33
C ILE A 67 -2.11 4.77 7.43
N PHE A 68 -3.21 4.05 7.17
CA PHE A 68 -3.25 2.59 7.15
C PHE A 68 -2.29 1.96 6.13
N PHE A 69 -2.00 2.67 5.03
CA PHE A 69 -1.15 2.17 3.95
C PHE A 69 0.34 2.46 4.15
N ILE A 70 0.72 3.30 5.13
CA ILE A 70 2.13 3.63 5.39
C ILE A 70 2.93 2.39 5.82
N PRO A 71 2.48 1.59 6.81
CA PRO A 71 3.19 0.37 7.18
C PRO A 71 3.32 -0.62 6.02
N LEU A 72 2.29 -0.72 5.16
CA LEU A 72 2.31 -1.60 3.99
C LEU A 72 3.39 -1.20 2.99
N GLY A 73 3.53 0.09 2.72
CA GLY A 73 4.61 0.61 1.87
C GLY A 73 5.99 0.28 2.43
N LEU A 74 6.18 0.44 3.74
CA LEU A 74 7.44 0.10 4.42
C LEU A 74 7.76 -1.40 4.35
N ILE A 75 6.78 -2.27 4.57
CA ILE A 75 6.94 -3.72 4.45
C ILE A 75 7.40 -4.10 3.03
N GLY A 76 6.81 -3.48 2.00
CA GLY A 76 7.23 -3.68 0.61
C GLY A 76 8.70 -3.27 0.37
N VAL A 77 9.13 -2.13 0.90
CA VAL A 77 10.52 -1.67 0.82
C VAL A 77 11.47 -2.65 1.51
N PHE A 78 11.15 -3.10 2.72
CA PHE A 78 11.99 -4.06 3.45
C PHE A 78 12.05 -5.43 2.75
N GLY A 79 10.92 -5.91 2.22
CA GLY A 79 10.85 -7.12 1.41
C GLY A 79 11.73 -7.02 0.16
N GLY A 80 11.63 -5.92 -0.58
CA GLY A 80 12.47 -5.66 -1.76
C GLY A 80 13.96 -5.62 -1.43
N ARG A 81 14.35 -4.95 -0.34
CA ARG A 81 15.76 -4.93 0.12
C ARG A 81 16.29 -6.32 0.45
N LYS A 82 15.46 -7.19 1.04
CA LYS A 82 15.83 -8.56 1.36
C LYS A 82 16.05 -9.40 0.10
N ILE A 83 15.20 -9.25 -0.91
CA ILE A 83 15.35 -9.95 -2.20
C ILE A 83 16.66 -9.52 -2.87
N MET A 84 16.94 -8.21 -2.91
CA MET A 84 18.16 -7.67 -3.50
C MET A 84 19.43 -8.16 -2.78
N SER A 85 19.43 -8.20 -1.44
CA SER A 85 20.60 -8.67 -0.69
C SER A 85 20.88 -10.16 -0.87
N GLN A 86 19.83 -10.98 -1.01
CA GLN A 86 19.96 -12.40 -1.32
C GLN A 86 20.59 -12.64 -2.69
N GLU A 87 20.18 -11.87 -3.70
CA GLU A 87 20.75 -11.94 -5.04
C GLU A 87 22.24 -11.57 -5.05
N ILE A 88 22.61 -10.50 -4.34
CA ILE A 88 24.01 -10.08 -4.20
C ILE A 88 24.84 -11.18 -3.53
N ALA A 89 24.36 -11.77 -2.44
CA ALA A 89 25.05 -12.84 -1.73
C ALA A 89 25.28 -14.06 -2.64
N ARG A 90 24.25 -14.47 -3.39
CA ARG A 90 24.34 -15.57 -4.36
C ARG A 90 25.40 -15.31 -5.44
N SER A 91 25.44 -14.08 -5.97
CA SER A 91 26.43 -13.69 -6.99
C SER A 91 27.88 -13.75 -6.47
N PHE A 92 28.10 -13.52 -5.17
CA PHE A 92 29.42 -13.66 -4.56
C PHE A 92 29.81 -15.12 -4.37
N ASP A 93 28.86 -15.98 -4.00
CA ASP A 93 29.12 -17.42 -3.86
C ASP A 93 29.40 -18.08 -5.22
N GLU A 94 28.68 -17.70 -6.28
CA GLU A 94 28.98 -18.16 -7.65
C GLU A 94 30.38 -17.74 -8.11
N ARG A 95 30.84 -16.53 -7.75
CA ARG A 95 32.22 -16.08 -8.04
C ARG A 95 33.30 -16.78 -7.21
N ARG A 96 32.96 -17.30 -6.03
CA ARG A 96 33.91 -18.01 -5.14
C ARG A 96 34.12 -19.47 -5.55
N ASN A 97 33.16 -20.04 -6.27
CA ASN A 97 33.18 -21.44 -6.73
C ASN A 97 33.72 -21.58 -8.16
N PHE A 98 34.34 -20.54 -8.71
CA PHE A 98 35.02 -20.51 -10.02
C PHE A 98 36.52 -20.31 -9.81
#